data_AF-A0A0D0A3M4-F1
#
_entry.id   AF-A0A0D0A3M4-F1
#
_cell.length_a   1.000
_cell.length_b   1.000
_cell.length_c   1.000
_cell.angle_alpha   90.00
_cell.angle_beta   90.00
_cell.angle_gamma   90.00
#
_symmetry.space_group_name_H-M   'P 1'
#
loop_
_entity.id
_entity.type
_entity.pdbx_description
1 polymer ?
#
loop_
_entity_poly.entity_id
_entity_poly.type
_entity_poly.pdbx_seq_one_letter_code
_entity_poly.pdbx_strand_id
1 'polypeptide(L)'
;VELYDLGSTCHISPFKERFETLSTIPPKSFTAANKQSFNAVGVGEMVIEIPNGVDVSQLRLTEVLYSPEVGYTLVSIGRLDELGHSATF
;
A
#
# COMPACT_ATOMS: atom_id res chain seq x y z
N VAL A 1 -9.26 -6.85 0.01
CA VAL A 1 -8.74 -7.13 1.37
C VAL A 1 -7.43 -6.40 1.48
N GLU A 2 -7.43 -5.36 2.30
CA GLU A 2 -6.30 -4.53 2.66
C GLU A 2 -5.73 -5.03 4.00
N LEU A 3 -4.41 -5.13 4.11
CA LEU A 3 -3.70 -5.39 5.36
C LEU A 3 -3.05 -4.10 5.84
N TYR A 4 -3.40 -3.65 7.03
CA TYR A 4 -2.80 -2.47 7.65
C TYR A 4 -1.67 -2.91 8.57
N ASP A 5 -0.46 -2.39 8.33
CA ASP A 5 0.74 -2.81 9.04
C ASP A 5 1.50 -1.60 9.61
N LEU A 6 1.70 -1.61 10.92
CA LEU A 6 2.50 -0.61 11.65
C LEU A 6 4.01 -0.77 11.38
N GLY A 7 4.46 -1.98 11.06
CA GLY A 7 5.87 -2.30 10.80
C GLY A 7 6.29 -2.07 9.35
N SER A 8 5.34 -1.86 8.44
CA SER A 8 5.66 -1.60 7.03
C SER A 8 6.14 -0.16 6.82
N THR A 9 7.16 0.01 6.01
CA THR A 9 7.69 1.32 5.60
C THR A 9 7.12 1.81 4.27
N CYS A 10 6.33 1.00 3.56
CA CYS A 10 5.80 1.31 2.24
C CYS A 10 4.37 0.76 2.04
N HIS A 11 3.61 1.39 1.15
CA HIS A 11 2.37 0.80 0.62
C HIS A 11 2.72 -0.13 -0.55
N ILE A 12 2.07 -1.30 -0.62
CA ILE A 12 2.32 -2.29 -1.68
C ILE A 12 1.00 -2.86 -2.16
N SER A 13 0.77 -2.96 -3.47
CA SER A 13 -0.44 -3.58 -4.01
C SER A 13 -0.15 -4.45 -5.25
N PRO A 14 -0.84 -5.60 -5.40
CA PRO A 14 -0.78 -6.42 -6.61
C PRO A 14 -1.82 -6.04 -7.66
N PHE A 15 -2.77 -5.16 -7.33
CA PHE A 15 -3.92 -4.87 -8.17
C PHE A 15 -3.61 -3.68 -9.07
N LYS A 16 -3.03 -3.95 -10.25
CA LYS A 16 -2.63 -2.92 -11.21
C LYS A 16 -3.79 -2.00 -11.60
N GLU A 17 -5.00 -2.55 -11.67
CA GLU A 17 -6.22 -1.86 -12.09
C GLU A 17 -6.73 -0.85 -11.05
N ARG A 18 -6.25 -0.94 -9.80
CA ARG A 18 -6.62 0.00 -8.73
C ARG A 18 -5.77 1.26 -8.71
N PHE A 19 -4.67 1.29 -9.45
CA PHE A 19 -3.80 2.46 -9.54
C PHE A 19 -4.41 3.53 -10.44
N GLU A 20 -4.52 4.76 -9.92
CA GLU A 20 -4.90 5.93 -10.71
C GLU A 20 -3.74 6.38 -11.60
N THR A 21 -2.53 6.28 -11.07
CA THR A 21 -1.28 6.50 -11.80
C THR A 21 -0.36 5.33 -11.57
N LEU A 22 0.39 4.92 -12.59
CA LEU A 22 1.38 3.86 -12.46
C LEU A 22 2.54 4.12 -13.41
N SER A 23 3.73 4.29 -12.83
CA SER A 23 4.98 4.41 -13.56
C SER A 23 5.86 3.21 -13.27
N THR A 24 6.51 2.67 -14.30
CA THR A 24 7.48 1.57 -14.13
C THR A 24 8.72 2.09 -13.42
N ILE A 25 9.26 1.29 -12.49
CA ILE A 25 10.52 1.57 -11.78
C ILE A 25 11.51 0.42 -11.98
N PRO A 26 12.82 0.64 -11.78
CA PRO A 26 13.76 -0.47 -11.62
C PRO A 26 13.26 -1.42 -10.53
N PRO A 27 13.34 -2.75 -10.73
CA PRO A 27 12.88 -3.72 -9.73
C PRO A 27 13.49 -3.44 -8.36
N LYS A 28 12.62 -3.19 -7.37
CA LYS A 28 13.01 -2.96 -5.98
C LYS A 28 12.63 -4.18 -5.16
N SER A 29 13.63 -4.88 -4.64
CA SER A 29 13.41 -6.09 -3.84
C SER A 29 13.05 -5.77 -2.40
N PHE A 30 12.09 -6.53 -1.87
CA PHE A 30 11.63 -6.47 -0.49
C PHE A 30 11.65 -7.87 0.12
N THR A 31 11.77 -7.92 1.44
CA THR A 31 11.68 -9.16 2.22
C THR A 31 10.50 -9.06 3.16
N ALA A 32 9.53 -9.96 3.00
CA ALA A 32 8.40 -10.08 3.90
C ALA A 32 8.81 -10.71 5.24
N ALA A 33 7.97 -10.57 6.26
CA ALA A 33 8.21 -11.15 7.59
C ALA A 33 8.39 -12.69 7.55
N ASN A 34 7.80 -13.37 6.57
CA ASN A 34 7.96 -14.81 6.35
C ASN A 34 9.25 -15.19 5.59
N LYS A 35 10.18 -14.24 5.42
CA LYS A 35 11.46 -14.38 4.69
C LYS A 35 11.34 -14.62 3.18
N GLN A 36 10.12 -14.58 2.62
CA GLN A 36 9.97 -14.57 1.18
C GLN A 36 10.40 -13.20 0.64
N SER A 37 11.05 -13.21 -0.52
CA SER A 37 11.43 -11.99 -1.22
C SER A 37 10.55 -11.80 -2.43
N PHE A 38 10.23 -10.55 -2.74
CA PHE A 38 9.42 -10.15 -3.88
C PHE A 38 9.90 -8.81 -4.43
N ASN A 39 9.52 -8.48 -5.65
CA ASN A 39 9.95 -7.25 -6.31
C ASN A 39 8.77 -6.32 -6.59
N ALA A 40 8.96 -5.04 -6.29
CA ALA A 40 8.13 -3.98 -6.84
C ALA A 40 8.68 -3.53 -8.18
N VAL A 41 7.82 -3.43 -9.19
CA VAL A 41 8.18 -3.08 -10.57
C VAL A 41 7.48 -1.81 -11.06
N GLY A 42 6.59 -1.24 -10.24
CA GLY A 42 5.98 0.06 -10.50
C GLY A 42 5.78 0.86 -9.23
N VAL A 43 5.53 2.15 -9.38
CA VAL A 43 5.13 3.08 -8.32
C VAL A 43 3.99 3.96 -8.81
N GLY A 44 3.07 4.30 -7.93
CA GLY A 44 1.91 5.09 -8.32
C GLY A 44 1.04 5.53 -7.16
N GLU A 45 -0.14 6.03 -7.51
CA GLU A 45 -1.15 6.48 -6.56
C GLU A 45 -2.37 5.56 -6.61
N MET A 46 -2.99 5.35 -5.45
CA MET A 46 -4.14 4.46 -5.30
C MET A 46 -5.12 5.06 -4.32
N VAL A 47 -6.42 5.02 -4.61
CA VAL A 47 -7.46 5.39 -3.66
C VAL A 47 -8.01 4.12 -3.01
N ILE A 48 -8.02 4.10 -1.68
CA ILE A 48 -8.64 3.03 -0.91
C ILE A 48 -9.83 3.57 -0.11
N GLU A 49 -10.81 2.71 0.09
CA GLU A 49 -11.96 2.99 0.94
C GLU A 49 -11.69 2.45 2.34
N ILE A 50 -11.78 3.33 3.34
CA ILE A 50 -11.55 3.00 4.75
C ILE A 50 -12.87 3.22 5.51
N PRO A 51 -13.32 2.24 6.30
CA PRO A 51 -14.46 2.44 7.18
C PRO A 51 -14.12 3.49 8.24
N ASN A 52 -14.95 4.52 8.36
CA ASN A 52 -14.85 5.60 9.33
C ASN A 52 -16.14 5.67 10.16
N GLY A 53 -16.31 4.69 11.05
CA GLY A 53 -17.54 4.50 11.82
C GLY A 53 -18.68 3.97 10.95
N VAL A 54 -19.73 4.78 10.76
CA VAL A 54 -20.89 4.45 9.91
C VAL A 54 -20.70 4.85 8.45
N ASP A 55 -19.71 5.72 8.18
CA ASP A 55 -19.39 6.21 6.85
C ASP A 55 -18.17 5.50 6.27
N VAL A 56 -18.02 5.59 4.95
CA VAL A 56 -16.81 5.16 4.23
C VAL A 56 -16.07 6.41 3.77
N SER A 57 -14.80 6.52 4.14
CA SER A 57 -13.92 7.60 3.71
C SER A 57 -12.97 7.10 2.62
N GLN A 58 -12.69 7.95 1.65
CA GLN A 58 -11.69 7.66 0.62
C GLN A 58 -10.34 8.24 1.06
N LEU A 59 -9.31 7.40 1.03
CA LEU A 59 -7.94 7.80 1.34
C LEU A 59 -7.07 7.60 0.10
N ARG A 60 -6.39 8.67 -0.33
CA ARG A 60 -5.40 8.59 -1.40
C ARG A 60 -4.05 8.20 -0.82
N LEU A 61 -3.55 7.05 -1.25
CA LEU A 61 -2.20 6.58 -0.99
C LEU A 61 -1.29 7.06 -2.10
N THR A 62 -0.18 7.69 -1.73
CA THR A 62 0.88 8.10 -2.64
C THR A 62 2.07 7.14 -2.53
N GLU A 63 2.89 7.07 -3.58
CA GLU A 63 4.09 6.21 -3.62
C GLU A 63 3.81 4.73 -3.34
N VAL A 64 2.64 4.24 -3.79
CA VAL A 64 2.25 2.84 -3.68
C VAL A 64 3.08 2.02 -4.65
N LEU A 65 3.70 0.96 -4.15
CA LEU A 65 4.52 0.06 -4.92
C LEU A 65 3.68 -1.04 -5.55
N TYR A 66 3.81 -1.22 -6.85
CA TYR A 66 3.16 -2.29 -7.58
C TYR A 66 4.05 -3.54 -7.57
N SER A 67 3.54 -4.63 -7.01
CA SER A 67 4.19 -5.95 -7.04
C SER A 67 3.15 -7.03 -7.33
N PRO A 68 3.22 -7.74 -8.46
CA PRO A 68 2.26 -8.80 -8.79
C PRO A 68 2.44 -10.07 -7.92
N GLU A 69 3.51 -10.15 -7.14
CA GLU A 69 3.87 -11.33 -6.35
C GLU A 69 3.21 -11.35 -4.96
N VAL A 70 2.65 -10.21 -4.50
CA VAL A 70 1.96 -10.14 -3.20
C VAL A 70 0.48 -10.54 -3.34
N GLY A 71 -0.11 -11.09 -2.29
CA GLY A 71 -1.50 -11.59 -2.32
C GLY A 71 -2.58 -10.55 -2.00
N TYR A 72 -2.21 -9.39 -1.48
CA TYR A 72 -3.14 -8.36 -1.00
C TYR A 72 -2.46 -6.99 -0.95
N THR A 73 -3.25 -5.92 -0.81
CA THR A 73 -2.72 -4.58 -0.61
C THR A 73 -2.24 -4.42 0.82
N LEU A 74 -0.95 -4.09 1.01
CA LEU A 74 -0.35 -3.71 2.28
C LEU A 74 -0.36 -2.18 2.42
N VAL A 75 -1.00 -1.67 3.46
CA VAL A 75 -1.07 -0.24 3.79
C VAL A 75 -0.18 0.02 5.00
N SER A 76 0.90 0.78 4.80
CA SER A 76 1.75 1.24 5.90
C SER A 76 1.03 2.30 6.73
N ILE A 77 0.77 2.02 8.01
CA ILE A 77 0.19 3.02 8.92
C ILE A 77 1.21 4.11 9.27
N GLY A 78 2.50 3.76 9.40
CA GLY A 78 3.55 4.74 9.66
C GLY A 78 3.63 5.81 8.56
N ARG A 79 3.44 5.42 7.30
CA ARG A 79 3.41 6.37 6.18
C ARG A 79 2.16 7.26 6.18
N LEU A 80 1.04 6.75 6.71
CA LEU A 80 -0.17 7.57 6.89
C LEU A 80 -0.01 8.60 8.01
N ASP A 81 0.66 8.24 9.11
CA ASP A 81 0.96 9.16 10.21
C ASP A 81 1.85 10.32 9.76
N GLU A 82 2.86 10.04 8.93
CA GLU A 82 3.71 11.07 8.31
C GLU A 82 2.92 12.06 7.42
N LEU A 83 1.78 11.63 6.88
CA LEU A 83 0.86 12.47 6.10
C LEU A 83 -0.19 13.18 6.97
N GLY A 84 -0.11 13.03 8.30
CA GLY A 84 -1.03 13.64 9.27
C GLY A 84 -2.32 12.85 9.49
N HIS A 85 -2.38 11.59 9.07
CA HIS A 85 -3.53 10.72 9.29
C HIS A 85 -3.31 9.81 10.50
N SER A 86 -4.23 9.86 11.47
CA SER A 86 -4.24 8.95 12.62
C SER A 86 -5.21 7.78 12.40
N ALA A 87 -4.75 6.55 12.59
CA ALA A 87 -5.61 5.36 12.64
C ALA A 87 -5.92 4.98 14.09
N THR A 88 -7.19 4.72 14.40
CA THR A 88 -7.64 4.21 15.72
C THR A 88 -8.24 2.82 15.51
N PHE A 89 -7.82 1.85 16.33
CA PHE A 89 -8.26 0.46 16.28
C PHE A 89 -9.12 0.10 17.49
#